data_AF-A0A1F9Q1I2-F1
#
_entry.id   AF-A0A1F9Q1I2-F1
#
_cell.length_a   1.000
_cell.length_b   1.000
_cell.length_c   1.000
_cell.angle_alpha   90.00
_cell.angle_beta   90.00
_cell.angle_gamma   90.00
#
_symmetry.space_group_name_H-M   'P 1'
#
loop_
_entity.id
_entity.type
_entity.pdbx_description
1 polymer ?
#
loop_
_entity_poly.entity_id
_entity_poly.type
_entity_poly.pdbx_seq_one_letter_code
_entity_poly.pdbx_strand_id
1 'polypeptide(L)'
;MKDPVAIWQTAAVVLRELLARLLVDMDRHGAAFLAQGEVEALHDYRVALRKTRTLLKHFAASLPPLPLTSGSSWQQLAETSGRARDADVALETLTDLVGPASAPAPAWFGPRMETLRQRQHETRRELHELLRGPGYLALHESWSGWLQRPVPSTLRAGGLLPADVVATVAVDRALRRLRRAARACADASDAASGSRARHVLRIRCKQARYLIDLCAPVLPDIGVAGLRRTLRQLQNQLGRERDLTLLDACLRNALVEGADSAVPELFRQRLAQEQRETAAVGVAAARAWVAGKNFRQVLRILAGQQETVHKRKESTMKQLTVLRHAKSSHKHTDLTDGDRPLSKGGVEEGSLIGRRLRQRECCPDLLLCSPARRTRETLELVLAELAAEGVAQELDPRIYEASTETLLEVLRGVSDECQHLLLVGHNPGLTELWNLLTGETQEKLPTCAGGTLGLEIASWQELGAGAGTVLFRFSPKDAEPKPAAALKRTKGKCRKGKSEAEAVPGHYRCKRCAAVSDKEKRLCRPEKIR
;
A
#
# COMPACT_ATOMS: atom_id res chain seq x y z
N MET A 1 5.77 -18.38 12.20
CA MET A 1 4.33 -18.26 12.48
C MET A 1 3.78 -17.10 11.68
N LYS A 2 2.76 -17.31 10.86
CA LYS A 2 2.05 -16.22 10.18
C LYS A 2 1.34 -15.40 11.27
N ASP A 3 1.40 -14.08 11.18
CA ASP A 3 0.66 -13.19 12.08
C ASP A 3 -0.84 -13.35 11.78
N PRO A 4 -1.66 -13.89 12.71
CA PRO A 4 -3.08 -14.08 12.47
C PRO A 4 -3.79 -12.77 12.16
N VAL A 5 -3.29 -11.64 12.67
CA VAL A 5 -3.90 -10.32 12.49
C VAL A 5 -3.75 -9.81 11.05
N ALA A 6 -2.65 -10.14 10.37
CA ALA A 6 -2.36 -9.67 9.02
C ALA A 6 -3.23 -10.31 7.92
N ILE A 7 -3.83 -11.48 8.20
CA ILE A 7 -4.68 -12.22 7.24
C ILE A 7 -6.04 -11.52 7.04
N TRP A 8 -6.54 -10.86 8.09
CA TRP A 8 -7.90 -10.29 8.14
C TRP A 8 -7.94 -8.76 8.03
N GLN A 9 -6.79 -8.10 8.00
CA GLN A 9 -6.70 -6.70 7.62
C GLN A 9 -7.24 -6.51 6.20
N THR A 10 -7.97 -5.42 5.98
CA THR A 10 -8.43 -5.05 4.64
C THR A 10 -7.23 -4.94 3.70
N ALA A 11 -7.41 -5.34 2.44
CA ALA A 11 -6.34 -5.31 1.45
C ALA A 11 -5.66 -3.93 1.38
N ALA A 12 -6.43 -2.85 1.50
CA ALA A 12 -5.90 -1.50 1.50
C ALA A 12 -4.90 -1.21 2.64
N VAL A 13 -5.13 -1.73 3.86
CA VAL A 13 -4.22 -1.57 4.99
C VAL A 13 -2.92 -2.31 4.74
N VAL A 14 -3.00 -3.61 4.44
CA VAL A 14 -1.82 -4.45 4.18
C VAL A 14 -0.99 -3.89 3.03
N LEU A 15 -1.64 -3.50 1.93
CA LEU A 15 -0.95 -2.98 0.76
C LEU A 15 -0.21 -1.67 1.06
N ARG A 16 -0.78 -0.79 1.89
CA ARG A 16 -0.13 0.46 2.28
C ARG A 16 1.04 0.23 3.22
N GLU A 17 0.93 -0.70 4.16
CA GLU A 17 2.06 -1.09 5.00
C GLU A 17 3.22 -1.66 4.15
N LEU A 18 2.90 -2.51 3.17
CA LEU A 18 3.91 -3.02 2.23
C LEU A 18 4.55 -1.90 1.40
N LEU A 19 3.76 -0.95 0.90
CA LEU A 19 4.28 0.21 0.16
C LEU A 19 5.15 1.11 1.05
N ALA A 20 4.81 1.28 2.33
CA ALA A 20 5.59 2.04 3.30
C ALA A 20 6.94 1.36 3.59
N ARG A 21 6.96 0.03 3.80
CA ARG A 21 8.21 -0.72 3.96
C ARG A 21 9.10 -0.61 2.72
N LEU A 22 8.52 -0.70 1.53
CA LEU A 22 9.26 -0.53 0.27
C LEU A 22 9.81 0.88 0.09
N LEU A 23 9.12 1.92 0.57
CA LEU A 23 9.66 3.28 0.58
C LEU A 23 10.88 3.38 1.49
N VAL A 24 10.83 2.78 2.69
CA VAL A 24 11.98 2.73 3.61
C VAL A 24 13.17 2.00 2.99
N ASP A 25 12.94 0.89 2.30
CA ASP A 25 13.99 0.18 1.56
C ASP A 25 14.59 1.07 0.46
N MET A 26 13.73 1.75 -0.32
CA MET A 26 14.17 2.70 -1.34
C MET A 26 15.01 3.84 -0.73
N ASP A 27 14.61 4.41 0.40
CA ASP A 27 15.34 5.51 1.04
C ASP A 27 16.71 5.05 1.53
N ARG A 28 16.77 3.88 2.18
CA ARG A 28 18.02 3.30 2.69
C ARG A 28 19.00 3.02 1.56
N HIS A 29 18.57 2.29 0.53
CA HIS A 29 19.43 1.89 -0.57
C HIS A 29 19.75 3.07 -1.50
N GLY A 30 18.81 4.01 -1.66
CA GLY A 30 19.04 5.25 -2.38
C GLY A 30 20.10 6.11 -1.70
N ALA A 31 20.03 6.27 -0.37
CA ALA A 31 21.05 7.00 0.40
C ALA A 31 22.43 6.34 0.31
N ALA A 32 22.51 5.01 0.43
CA ALA A 32 23.76 4.26 0.28
C ALA A 32 24.37 4.44 -1.13
N PHE A 33 23.55 4.36 -2.18
CA PHE A 33 23.99 4.63 -3.54
C PHE A 33 24.50 6.07 -3.71
N LEU A 34 23.80 7.06 -3.15
CA LEU A 34 24.20 8.46 -3.25
C LEU A 34 25.50 8.79 -2.49
N ALA A 35 25.77 8.10 -1.39
CA ALA A 35 26.92 8.33 -0.53
C ALA A 35 28.19 7.59 -1.03
N GLN A 36 28.07 6.32 -1.39
CA GLN A 36 29.21 5.43 -1.63
C GLN A 36 29.26 4.88 -3.07
N GLY A 37 28.22 5.10 -3.88
CA GLY A 37 28.19 4.61 -5.27
C GLY A 37 28.14 3.08 -5.40
N GLU A 38 27.76 2.36 -4.33
CA GLU A 38 27.75 0.90 -4.28
C GLU A 38 26.80 0.29 -5.33
N VAL A 39 27.31 -0.71 -6.06
CA VAL A 39 26.58 -1.43 -7.12
C VAL A 39 25.36 -2.17 -6.55
N GLU A 40 25.50 -2.78 -5.36
CA GLU A 40 24.43 -3.52 -4.70
C GLU A 40 23.36 -2.59 -4.11
N ALA A 41 23.75 -1.42 -3.60
CA ALA A 41 22.78 -0.40 -3.19
C ALA A 41 21.88 0.02 -4.35
N LEU A 42 22.43 0.22 -5.55
CA LEU A 42 21.62 0.49 -6.74
C LEU A 42 20.73 -0.72 -7.12
N HIS A 43 21.24 -1.94 -6.99
CA HIS A 43 20.45 -3.15 -7.22
C HIS A 43 19.21 -3.19 -6.33
N ASP A 44 19.40 -3.03 -5.02
CA ASP A 44 18.36 -3.17 -4.02
C ASP A 44 17.35 -2.02 -4.10
N TYR A 45 17.80 -0.78 -4.32
CA TYR A 45 16.93 0.36 -4.61
C TYR A 45 15.96 0.03 -5.77
N ARG A 46 16.50 -0.55 -6.85
CA ARG A 46 15.71 -0.95 -8.01
C ARG A 46 14.78 -2.11 -7.74
N VAL A 47 15.17 -3.06 -6.90
CA VAL A 47 14.30 -4.16 -6.48
C VAL A 47 13.09 -3.61 -5.73
N ALA A 48 13.29 -2.70 -4.78
CA ALA A 48 12.20 -2.05 -4.04
C ALA A 48 11.29 -1.25 -4.97
N LEU A 49 11.85 -0.42 -5.86
CA LEU A 49 11.09 0.34 -6.86
C LEU A 49 10.24 -0.56 -7.79
N ARG A 50 10.79 -1.69 -8.25
CA ARG A 50 10.06 -2.67 -9.08
C ARG A 50 8.93 -3.34 -8.29
N LYS A 51 9.14 -3.65 -7.01
CA LYS A 51 8.09 -4.18 -6.12
C LYS A 51 6.96 -3.16 -5.93
N THR A 52 7.28 -1.89 -5.67
CA THR A 52 6.31 -0.79 -5.57
C THR A 52 5.45 -0.69 -6.83
N ARG A 53 6.09 -0.63 -8.02
CA ARG A 53 5.36 -0.60 -9.30
C ARG A 53 4.53 -1.85 -9.54
N THR A 54 4.97 -3.01 -9.07
CA THR A 54 4.21 -4.26 -9.18
C THR A 54 2.95 -4.22 -8.31
N LEU A 55 3.04 -3.72 -7.07
CA LEU A 55 1.87 -3.52 -6.21
C LEU A 55 0.86 -2.55 -6.85
N LEU A 56 1.30 -1.37 -7.26
CA LEU A 56 0.42 -0.38 -7.88
C LEU A 56 -0.28 -0.93 -9.12
N LYS A 57 0.45 -1.66 -9.98
CA LYS A 57 -0.11 -2.27 -11.18
C LYS A 57 -1.21 -3.30 -10.88
N HIS A 58 -1.06 -4.06 -9.79
CA HIS A 58 -1.98 -5.17 -9.48
C HIS A 58 -3.11 -4.77 -8.54
N PHE A 59 -2.90 -3.74 -7.72
CA PHE A 59 -3.79 -3.40 -6.62
C PHE A 59 -4.19 -1.93 -6.53
N ALA A 60 -3.91 -1.09 -7.55
CA ALA A 60 -4.36 0.31 -7.53
C ALA A 60 -5.88 0.46 -7.28
N ALA A 61 -6.70 -0.49 -7.75
CA ALA A 61 -8.14 -0.49 -7.52
C ALA A 61 -8.56 -0.84 -6.08
N SER A 62 -7.66 -1.42 -5.29
CA SER A 62 -7.84 -1.75 -3.88
C SER A 62 -7.20 -0.71 -2.95
N LEU A 63 -6.61 0.35 -3.51
CA LEU A 63 -5.99 1.44 -2.76
C LEU A 63 -6.88 2.69 -2.80
N PRO A 64 -6.73 3.60 -1.82
CA PRO A 64 -7.29 4.94 -1.91
C PRO A 64 -6.77 5.67 -3.16
N PRO A 65 -7.46 6.75 -3.62
CA PRO A 65 -6.96 7.57 -4.72
C PRO A 65 -5.48 7.92 -4.50
N LEU A 66 -4.65 7.57 -5.47
CA LEU A 66 -3.21 7.82 -5.42
C LEU A 66 -2.96 9.34 -5.44
N PRO A 67 -1.93 9.83 -4.75
CA PRO A 67 -1.65 11.26 -4.72
C PRO A 67 -1.27 11.74 -6.11
N LEU A 68 -1.70 12.96 -6.46
CA LEU A 68 -1.19 13.64 -7.65
C LEU A 68 0.29 13.94 -7.42
N THR A 69 1.12 13.52 -8.36
CA THR A 69 2.57 13.75 -8.33
C THR A 69 2.90 14.86 -9.31
N SER A 70 3.36 16.01 -8.81
CA SER A 70 3.98 17.06 -9.63
C SER A 70 5.49 16.82 -9.68
N GLY A 71 6.08 16.83 -10.89
CA GLY A 71 7.52 16.61 -11.08
C GLY A 71 7.87 15.22 -11.58
N SER A 72 8.81 14.54 -10.93
CA SER A 72 9.32 13.24 -11.38
C SER A 72 8.27 12.14 -11.22
N SER A 73 8.30 11.15 -12.13
CA SER A 73 7.36 10.02 -12.08
C SER A 73 8.04 8.71 -11.68
N TRP A 74 7.25 7.76 -11.16
CA TRP A 74 7.67 6.37 -10.94
C TRP A 74 8.21 5.69 -12.21
N GLN A 75 7.82 6.18 -13.39
CA GLN A 75 8.33 5.69 -14.66
C GLN A 75 9.73 6.24 -14.93
N GLN A 76 9.91 7.56 -14.78
CA GLN A 76 11.21 8.21 -14.95
C GLN A 76 12.27 7.62 -14.00
N LEU A 77 11.92 7.37 -12.73
CA LEU A 77 12.80 6.70 -11.78
C LEU A 77 13.18 5.29 -12.24
N ALA A 78 12.22 4.52 -12.76
CA ALA A 78 12.44 3.15 -13.18
C ALA A 78 13.30 3.05 -14.45
N GLU A 79 13.16 4.01 -15.36
CA GLU A 79 13.93 4.13 -16.61
C GLU A 79 15.35 4.63 -16.36
N THR A 80 15.52 5.64 -15.51
CA THR A 80 16.85 6.22 -15.22
C THR A 80 17.70 5.26 -14.40
N SER A 81 17.15 4.70 -13.31
CA SER A 81 17.81 3.61 -12.58
C SER A 81 17.99 2.37 -13.47
N GLY A 82 17.04 2.18 -14.40
CA GLY A 82 17.10 1.37 -15.63
C GLY A 82 18.46 1.35 -16.28
N ARG A 83 18.79 2.48 -16.90
CA ARG A 83 20.02 2.69 -17.66
C ARG A 83 21.27 2.49 -16.79
N ALA A 84 21.26 3.00 -15.56
CA ALA A 84 22.42 2.89 -14.66
C ALA A 84 22.82 1.44 -14.35
N ARG A 85 21.87 0.57 -13.95
CA ARG A 85 22.20 -0.86 -13.72
C ARG A 85 22.49 -1.59 -15.01
N ASP A 86 21.85 -1.21 -16.12
CA ASP A 86 22.11 -1.85 -17.41
C ASP A 86 23.60 -1.61 -17.81
N ALA A 87 24.16 -0.43 -17.52
CA ALA A 87 25.59 -0.17 -17.69
C ALA A 87 26.47 -1.00 -16.72
N ASP A 88 26.09 -1.11 -15.45
CA ASP A 88 26.80 -1.97 -14.47
C ASP A 88 26.86 -3.43 -14.92
N VAL A 89 25.73 -3.98 -15.38
CA VAL A 89 25.61 -5.37 -15.83
C VAL A 89 26.40 -5.61 -17.11
N ALA A 90 26.47 -4.64 -18.02
CA ALA A 90 27.26 -4.76 -19.24
C ALA A 90 28.77 -4.88 -18.92
N LEU A 91 29.28 -4.06 -17.97
CA LEU A 91 30.66 -4.14 -17.51
C LEU A 91 30.98 -5.50 -16.85
N GLU A 92 30.10 -5.95 -15.95
CA GLU A 92 30.21 -7.26 -15.28
C GLU A 92 30.23 -8.40 -16.30
N THR A 93 29.25 -8.40 -17.22
CA THR A 93 29.10 -9.46 -18.23
C THR A 93 30.30 -9.53 -19.19
N LEU A 94 30.84 -8.38 -19.62
CA LEU A 94 32.00 -8.34 -20.49
C LEU A 94 33.25 -8.86 -19.78
N THR A 95 33.44 -8.47 -18.51
CA THR A 95 34.55 -8.93 -17.67
C THR A 95 34.50 -10.44 -17.50
N ASP A 96 33.33 -11.01 -17.20
CA ASP A 96 33.14 -12.45 -17.03
C ASP A 96 33.44 -13.26 -18.31
N LEU A 97 33.03 -12.75 -19.48
CA LEU A 97 33.20 -13.45 -20.76
C LEU A 97 34.67 -13.50 -21.22
N VAL A 98 35.43 -12.44 -20.95
CA VAL A 98 36.86 -12.37 -21.26
C VAL A 98 37.69 -13.08 -20.19
N GLY A 99 37.21 -13.06 -18.95
CA GLY A 99 37.77 -13.76 -17.80
C GLY A 99 39.13 -13.20 -17.34
N PRO A 100 39.57 -13.52 -16.11
CA PRO A 100 40.92 -13.18 -15.64
C PRO A 100 42.04 -13.98 -16.32
N ALA A 101 41.69 -15.04 -17.06
CA ALA A 101 42.61 -16.04 -17.60
C ALA A 101 43.16 -15.73 -19.02
N SER A 102 42.67 -14.69 -19.69
CA SER A 102 43.27 -14.21 -20.94
C SER A 102 44.38 -13.22 -20.60
N ALA A 103 45.52 -13.72 -20.14
CA ALA A 103 46.73 -12.91 -19.97
C ALA A 103 47.67 -13.14 -21.18
N PRO A 104 48.01 -12.08 -21.94
CA PRO A 104 47.55 -10.69 -21.79
C PRO A 104 46.12 -10.47 -22.31
N ALA A 105 45.42 -9.50 -21.71
CA ALA A 105 44.06 -9.14 -22.13
C ALA A 105 44.08 -8.67 -23.59
N PRO A 106 43.05 -9.01 -24.41
CA PRO A 106 43.02 -8.61 -25.82
C PRO A 106 43.11 -7.09 -25.99
N ALA A 107 43.83 -6.61 -27.02
CA ALA A 107 44.02 -5.18 -27.26
C ALA A 107 42.71 -4.36 -27.35
N TRP A 108 41.66 -4.96 -27.92
CA TRP A 108 40.34 -4.32 -28.04
C TRP A 108 39.58 -4.19 -26.71
N PHE A 109 39.92 -5.00 -25.70
CA PHE A 109 39.16 -5.11 -24.45
C PHE A 109 39.25 -3.83 -23.61
N GLY A 110 40.46 -3.28 -23.45
CA GLY A 110 40.72 -2.05 -22.70
C GLY A 110 39.88 -0.86 -23.18
N PRO A 111 39.95 -0.49 -24.48
CA PRO A 111 39.14 0.59 -25.04
C PRO A 111 37.63 0.40 -24.84
N ARG A 112 37.11 -0.83 -25.00
CA ARG A 112 35.68 -1.12 -24.82
C ARG A 112 35.24 -1.03 -23.35
N MET A 113 36.08 -1.51 -22.44
CA MET A 113 35.85 -1.33 -21.00
C MET A 113 35.79 0.14 -20.63
N GLU A 114 36.66 0.97 -21.19
CA GLU A 114 36.65 2.41 -20.95
C GLU A 114 35.38 3.08 -21.47
N THR A 115 34.94 2.79 -22.69
CA THR A 115 33.66 3.31 -23.20
C THR A 115 32.46 2.91 -22.34
N LEU A 116 32.43 1.66 -21.86
CA LEU A 116 31.38 1.19 -20.96
C LEU A 116 31.43 1.87 -19.59
N ARG A 117 32.62 2.12 -19.04
CA ARG A 117 32.81 2.87 -17.79
C ARG A 117 32.35 4.32 -17.93
N GLN A 118 32.69 5.00 -19.02
CA GLN A 118 32.21 6.36 -19.29
C GLN A 118 30.68 6.40 -19.29
N ARG A 119 30.04 5.47 -20.00
CA ARG A 119 28.57 5.35 -20.02
C ARG A 119 27.99 5.02 -18.64
N GLN A 120 28.66 4.19 -17.85
CA GLN A 120 28.28 3.90 -16.47
C GLN A 120 28.33 5.17 -15.61
N HIS A 121 29.43 5.94 -15.70
CA HIS A 121 29.57 7.21 -14.98
C HIS A 121 28.49 8.21 -15.38
N GLU A 122 28.20 8.37 -16.66
CA GLU A 122 27.17 9.27 -17.17
C GLU A 122 25.77 8.88 -16.67
N THR A 123 25.38 7.61 -16.82
CA THR A 123 24.05 7.13 -16.40
C THR A 123 23.88 7.14 -14.89
N ARG A 124 24.95 6.89 -14.12
CA ARG A 124 24.93 7.04 -12.66
C ARG A 124 24.84 8.50 -12.24
N ARG A 125 25.53 9.42 -12.93
CA ARG A 125 25.41 10.88 -12.70
C ARG A 125 23.98 11.37 -12.96
N GLU A 126 23.37 10.95 -14.07
CA GLU A 126 21.97 11.25 -14.39
C GLU A 126 21.02 10.78 -13.28
N LEU A 127 21.23 9.56 -12.77
CA LEU A 127 20.45 9.06 -11.63
C LEU A 127 20.70 9.86 -10.34
N HIS A 128 21.95 10.27 -10.09
CA HIS A 128 22.34 11.09 -8.94
C HIS A 128 21.59 12.43 -8.94
N GLU A 129 21.60 13.11 -10.08
CA GLU A 129 20.90 14.37 -10.30
C GLU A 129 19.39 14.20 -10.13
N LEU A 130 18.82 13.12 -10.66
CA LEU A 130 17.39 12.82 -10.51
C LEU A 130 17.00 12.60 -9.04
N LEU A 131 17.75 11.80 -8.28
CA LEU A 131 17.45 11.48 -6.88
C LEU A 131 17.72 12.65 -5.92
N ARG A 132 18.49 13.66 -6.33
CA ARG A 132 18.69 14.91 -5.58
C ARG A 132 17.80 16.05 -6.08
N GLY A 133 17.15 15.87 -7.22
CA GLY A 133 16.37 16.89 -7.88
C GLY A 133 15.07 17.21 -7.13
N PRO A 134 14.57 18.45 -7.26
CA PRO A 134 13.33 18.88 -6.60
C PRO A 134 12.11 18.06 -7.02
N GLY A 135 12.10 17.54 -8.26
CA GLY A 135 11.03 16.69 -8.77
C GLY A 135 10.93 15.34 -8.04
N TYR A 136 12.06 14.74 -7.64
CA TYR A 136 12.05 13.52 -6.83
C TYR A 136 11.66 13.81 -5.39
N LEU A 137 12.18 14.89 -4.80
CA LEU A 137 11.85 15.29 -3.43
C LEU A 137 10.34 15.57 -3.27
N ALA A 138 9.73 16.27 -4.22
CA ALA A 138 8.28 16.51 -4.24
C ALA A 138 7.46 15.21 -4.39
N LEU A 139 7.90 14.31 -5.28
CA LEU A 139 7.29 12.97 -5.42
C LEU A 139 7.38 12.19 -4.11
N HIS A 140 8.55 12.17 -3.48
CA HIS A 140 8.82 11.46 -2.23
C HIS A 140 7.98 12.01 -1.09
N GLU A 141 7.95 13.33 -0.90
CA GLU A 141 7.16 13.99 0.14
C GLU A 141 5.66 13.72 -0.02
N SER A 142 5.14 13.89 -1.24
CA SER A 142 3.73 13.59 -1.57
C SER A 142 3.37 12.13 -1.29
N TRP A 143 4.25 11.20 -1.69
CA TRP A 143 4.06 9.77 -1.50
C TRP A 143 4.15 9.35 -0.03
N SER A 144 5.16 9.84 0.71
CA SER A 144 5.33 9.60 2.14
C SER A 144 4.14 10.15 2.93
N GLY A 145 3.73 11.38 2.64
CA GLY A 145 2.54 11.98 3.24
C GLY A 145 1.26 11.19 2.94
N TRP A 146 1.11 10.66 1.73
CA TRP A 146 -0.01 9.79 1.40
C TRP A 146 0.04 8.46 2.15
N LEU A 147 1.21 7.84 2.34
CA LEU A 147 1.36 6.59 3.09
C LEU A 147 1.10 6.72 4.59
N GLN A 148 1.31 7.91 5.17
CA GLN A 148 1.08 8.17 6.59
C GLN A 148 -0.38 8.47 6.95
N ARG A 149 -1.23 8.79 5.96
CA ARG A 149 -2.68 9.03 6.20
C ARG A 149 -3.38 7.76 6.71
N PRO A 150 -4.50 7.84 7.44
CA PRO A 150 -5.33 6.66 7.66
C PRO A 150 -5.92 6.14 6.34
N VAL A 151 -6.25 4.85 6.27
CA VAL A 151 -7.01 4.29 5.14
C VAL A 151 -8.45 4.80 5.26
N PRO A 152 -9.01 5.46 4.23
CA PRO A 152 -10.42 5.84 4.19
C PRO A 152 -11.34 4.65 4.39
N SER A 153 -12.45 4.82 5.11
CA SER A 153 -13.49 3.79 5.24
C SER A 153 -14.26 3.61 3.93
N THR A 154 -14.29 4.65 3.08
CA THR A 154 -15.01 4.73 1.80
C THR A 154 -14.21 4.17 0.62
N LEU A 155 -13.59 3.01 0.81
CA LEU A 155 -12.92 2.32 -0.29
C LEU A 155 -13.93 1.73 -1.26
N ARG A 156 -13.62 1.75 -2.56
CA ARG A 156 -14.33 0.92 -3.55
C ARG A 156 -14.31 -0.54 -3.07
N ALA A 157 -15.35 -1.31 -3.35
CA ALA A 157 -15.57 -2.68 -2.84
C ALA A 157 -14.30 -3.58 -2.81
N GLY A 158 -13.38 -3.46 -3.75
CA GLY A 158 -12.12 -4.22 -3.79
C GLY A 158 -11.05 -3.86 -2.74
N GLY A 159 -11.15 -2.73 -2.04
CA GLY A 159 -10.23 -2.32 -0.98
C GLY A 159 -10.65 -2.77 0.42
N LEU A 160 -11.94 -3.06 0.61
CA LEU A 160 -12.53 -3.58 1.86
C LEU A 160 -12.43 -5.11 1.96
N LEU A 161 -12.13 -5.79 0.85
CA LEU A 161 -11.93 -7.24 0.86
C LEU A 161 -10.72 -7.63 1.74
N PRO A 162 -10.77 -8.81 2.38
CA PRO A 162 -9.63 -9.40 3.07
C PRO A 162 -8.37 -9.47 2.20
N ALA A 163 -7.20 -9.21 2.78
CA ALA A 163 -5.94 -9.16 2.04
C ALA A 163 -5.58 -10.50 1.38
N ASP A 164 -5.90 -11.63 2.03
CA ASP A 164 -5.70 -12.99 1.51
C ASP A 164 -6.51 -13.24 0.22
N VAL A 165 -7.75 -12.77 0.17
CA VAL A 165 -8.66 -12.86 -0.97
C VAL A 165 -8.07 -12.10 -2.16
N VAL A 166 -7.73 -10.82 -1.96
CA VAL A 166 -7.21 -9.97 -3.04
C VAL A 166 -5.84 -10.47 -3.52
N ALA A 167 -4.99 -10.91 -2.59
CA ALA A 167 -3.70 -11.52 -2.90
C ALA A 167 -3.84 -12.82 -3.71
N THR A 168 -4.73 -13.72 -3.31
CA THR A 168 -4.98 -15.01 -3.97
C THR A 168 -5.40 -14.80 -5.42
N VAL A 169 -6.36 -13.90 -5.66
CA VAL A 169 -6.83 -13.57 -7.02
C VAL A 169 -5.72 -12.95 -7.86
N ALA A 170 -4.94 -12.02 -7.29
CA ALA A 170 -3.85 -11.37 -7.99
C ALA A 170 -2.73 -12.36 -8.38
N VAL A 171 -2.36 -13.26 -7.47
CA VAL A 171 -1.34 -14.31 -7.68
C VAL A 171 -1.80 -15.33 -8.70
N ASP A 172 -3.04 -15.83 -8.64
CA ASP A 172 -3.60 -16.71 -9.65
C ASP A 172 -3.55 -16.07 -11.04
N ARG A 173 -4.02 -14.82 -11.16
CA ARG A 173 -3.99 -14.09 -12.43
C ARG A 173 -2.57 -13.91 -12.96
N ALA A 174 -1.61 -13.62 -12.09
CA ALA A 174 -0.20 -13.50 -12.46
C ALA A 174 0.37 -14.83 -12.95
N LEU A 175 0.09 -15.93 -12.26
CA LEU A 175 0.54 -17.28 -12.61
C LEU A 175 -0.08 -17.78 -13.91
N ARG A 176 -1.37 -17.51 -14.17
CA ARG A 176 -2.02 -17.82 -15.46
C ARG A 176 -1.41 -17.03 -16.61
N ARG A 177 -1.10 -15.74 -16.41
CA ARG A 177 -0.38 -14.92 -17.40
C ARG A 177 1.03 -15.44 -17.65
N LEU A 178 1.73 -15.85 -16.59
CA LEU A 178 3.04 -16.47 -16.70
C LEU A 178 2.99 -17.79 -17.49
N ARG A 179 2.01 -18.66 -17.23
CA ARG A 179 1.77 -19.89 -17.99
C ARG A 179 1.57 -19.64 -19.48
N ARG A 180 0.75 -18.63 -19.84
CA ARG A 180 0.54 -18.26 -21.24
C ARG A 180 1.84 -17.79 -21.90
N ALA A 181 2.63 -16.96 -21.21
CA ALA A 181 3.92 -16.51 -21.71
C ALA A 181 4.92 -17.68 -21.86
N ALA A 182 4.91 -18.63 -20.93
CA ALA A 182 5.79 -19.79 -20.97
C ALA A 182 5.45 -20.75 -22.11
N ARG A 183 4.15 -20.95 -22.40
CA ARG A 183 3.68 -21.68 -23.60
C ARG A 183 4.10 -20.98 -24.89
N ALA A 184 3.81 -19.68 -25.01
CA ALA A 184 4.23 -18.91 -26.19
C ALA A 184 5.74 -18.96 -26.43
N CYS A 185 6.55 -19.00 -25.36
CA CYS A 185 7.99 -19.19 -25.44
C CYS A 185 8.39 -20.62 -25.87
N ALA A 186 7.66 -21.63 -25.39
CA ALA A 186 7.89 -23.03 -25.72
C ALA A 186 7.51 -23.38 -27.17
N ASP A 187 6.50 -22.68 -27.70
CA ASP A 187 5.87 -22.95 -29.00
C ASP A 187 6.38 -22.03 -30.12
N ALA A 188 7.29 -21.11 -29.82
CA ALA A 188 7.85 -20.18 -30.81
C ALA A 188 8.62 -20.94 -31.91
N SER A 189 8.29 -20.65 -33.16
CA SER A 189 8.80 -21.35 -34.35
C SER A 189 10.02 -20.68 -34.99
N ASP A 190 10.23 -19.38 -34.76
CA ASP A 190 11.33 -18.60 -35.34
C ASP A 190 12.13 -17.83 -34.27
N ALA A 191 13.33 -17.38 -34.64
CA ALA A 191 14.26 -16.73 -33.71
C ALA A 191 13.74 -15.37 -33.18
N ALA A 192 13.05 -14.58 -34.01
CA ALA A 192 12.56 -13.26 -33.65
C ALA A 192 11.36 -13.36 -32.70
N SER A 193 10.39 -14.21 -33.02
CA SER A 193 9.25 -14.50 -32.13
C SER A 193 9.71 -15.15 -30.82
N GLY A 194 10.70 -16.04 -30.87
CA GLY A 194 11.32 -16.66 -29.71
C GLY A 194 11.96 -15.64 -28.75
N SER A 195 12.74 -14.70 -29.28
CA SER A 195 13.37 -13.63 -28.46
C SER A 195 12.32 -12.76 -27.78
N ARG A 196 11.29 -12.33 -28.51
CA ARG A 196 10.18 -11.55 -27.96
C ARG A 196 9.42 -12.34 -26.88
N ALA A 197 9.14 -13.61 -27.12
CA ALA A 197 8.43 -14.47 -26.18
C ALA A 197 9.23 -14.68 -24.88
N ARG A 198 10.54 -14.93 -24.97
CA ARG A 198 11.45 -15.03 -23.81
C ARG A 198 11.52 -13.74 -23.02
N HIS A 199 11.59 -12.59 -23.70
CA HIS A 199 11.54 -11.29 -23.03
C HIS A 199 10.24 -11.08 -22.23
N VAL A 200 9.08 -11.39 -22.84
CA VAL A 200 7.78 -11.31 -22.17
C VAL A 200 7.73 -12.29 -20.99
N LEU A 201 8.16 -13.53 -21.18
CA LEU A 201 8.24 -14.55 -20.14
C LEU A 201 9.07 -14.06 -18.94
N ARG A 202 10.26 -13.49 -19.19
CA ARG A 202 11.13 -12.92 -18.16
C ARG A 202 10.43 -11.83 -17.35
N ILE A 203 9.72 -10.91 -18.01
CA ILE A 203 8.95 -9.85 -17.31
C ILE A 203 7.86 -10.47 -16.44
N ARG A 204 7.09 -11.43 -16.98
CA ARG A 204 6.02 -12.09 -16.23
C ARG A 204 6.56 -12.90 -15.06
N CYS A 205 7.71 -13.55 -15.22
CA CYS A 205 8.37 -14.31 -14.16
C CYS A 205 8.78 -13.39 -13.01
N LYS A 206 9.43 -12.25 -13.31
CA LYS A 206 9.77 -11.24 -12.30
C LYS A 206 8.53 -10.70 -11.59
N GLN A 207 7.47 -10.35 -12.34
CA GLN A 207 6.20 -9.87 -11.77
C GLN A 207 5.56 -10.90 -10.84
N ALA A 208 5.45 -12.16 -11.28
CA ALA A 208 4.88 -13.24 -10.47
C ALA A 208 5.71 -13.48 -9.20
N ARG A 209 7.04 -13.53 -9.31
CA ARG A 209 7.94 -13.69 -8.16
C ARG A 209 7.76 -12.56 -7.14
N TYR A 210 7.82 -11.30 -7.60
CA TYR A 210 7.63 -10.16 -6.70
C TYR A 210 6.26 -10.20 -6.02
N LEU A 211 5.20 -10.50 -6.76
CA LEU A 211 3.85 -10.57 -6.21
C LEU A 211 3.73 -11.68 -5.15
N ILE A 212 4.26 -12.87 -5.45
CA ILE A 212 4.31 -13.99 -4.49
C ILE A 212 5.15 -13.63 -3.26
N ASP A 213 6.28 -12.95 -3.45
CA ASP A 213 7.15 -12.56 -2.35
C ASP A 213 6.48 -11.56 -1.41
N LEU A 214 5.79 -10.57 -1.99
CA LEU A 214 5.05 -9.53 -1.26
C LEU A 214 3.80 -10.07 -0.58
N CYS A 215 3.06 -10.97 -1.24
CA CYS A 215 1.82 -11.50 -0.71
C CYS A 215 2.00 -12.73 0.19
N ALA A 216 3.18 -13.33 0.27
CA ALA A 216 3.40 -14.54 1.07
C ALA A 216 2.93 -14.48 2.54
N PRO A 217 3.02 -13.34 3.26
CA PRO A 217 2.49 -13.25 4.61
C PRO A 217 0.97 -13.48 4.70
N VAL A 218 0.23 -13.08 3.67
CA VAL A 218 -1.25 -13.13 3.63
C VAL A 218 -1.80 -14.25 2.74
N LEU A 219 -0.95 -14.89 1.92
CA LEU A 219 -1.40 -16.02 1.10
C LEU A 219 -1.75 -17.23 1.98
N PRO A 220 -2.81 -17.99 1.62
CA PRO A 220 -3.06 -19.29 2.23
C PRO A 220 -1.83 -20.20 2.04
N ASP A 221 -1.70 -21.25 2.84
CA ASP A 221 -0.58 -22.19 2.67
C ASP A 221 -0.76 -23.02 1.39
N ILE A 222 -0.23 -22.47 0.30
CA ILE A 222 -0.32 -23.04 -1.04
C ILE A 222 0.99 -23.67 -1.49
N GLY A 223 1.93 -23.94 -0.58
CA GLY A 223 3.25 -24.50 -0.95
C GLY A 223 4.14 -23.50 -1.69
N VAL A 224 4.11 -22.23 -1.29
CA VAL A 224 4.82 -21.10 -1.94
C VAL A 224 6.34 -21.34 -2.07
N ALA A 225 6.95 -22.05 -1.12
CA ALA A 225 8.40 -22.30 -1.12
C ALA A 225 8.88 -23.07 -2.36
N GLY A 226 8.16 -24.12 -2.77
CA GLY A 226 8.49 -24.91 -3.95
C GLY A 226 8.35 -24.09 -5.24
N LEU A 227 7.33 -23.24 -5.31
CA LEU A 227 7.10 -22.35 -6.45
C LEU A 227 8.16 -21.23 -6.54
N ARG A 228 8.56 -20.65 -5.40
CA ARG A 228 9.65 -19.65 -5.36
C ARG A 228 10.95 -20.21 -5.91
N ARG A 229 11.28 -21.47 -5.58
CA ARG A 229 12.49 -22.14 -6.07
C ARG A 229 12.48 -22.28 -7.59
N THR A 230 11.39 -22.79 -8.17
CA THR A 230 11.29 -23.00 -9.62
C THR A 230 11.22 -21.68 -10.39
N LEU A 231 10.55 -20.65 -9.85
CA LEU A 231 10.54 -19.30 -10.43
C LEU A 231 11.93 -18.65 -10.41
N ARG A 232 12.71 -18.87 -9.34
CA ARG A 232 14.09 -18.35 -9.26
C ARG A 232 14.97 -19.01 -10.31
N GLN A 233 14.88 -20.33 -10.49
CA GLN A 233 15.62 -21.05 -11.53
C GLN A 233 15.29 -20.53 -12.94
N LEU A 234 13.99 -20.44 -13.26
CA LEU A 234 13.53 -19.90 -14.55
C LEU A 234 13.98 -18.45 -14.76
N GLN A 235 13.91 -17.61 -13.71
CA GLN A 235 14.37 -16.22 -13.79
C GLN A 235 15.88 -16.12 -14.07
N ASN A 236 16.71 -16.95 -13.43
CA ASN A 236 18.16 -16.90 -13.61
C ASN A 236 18.54 -17.24 -15.06
N GLN A 237 17.94 -18.28 -15.62
CA GLN A 237 18.17 -18.69 -17.01
C GLN A 237 17.74 -17.60 -18.01
N LEU A 238 16.56 -17.02 -17.82
CA LEU A 238 16.08 -15.90 -18.65
C LEU A 238 16.82 -14.58 -18.40
N GLY A 239 17.50 -14.46 -17.26
CA GLY A 239 18.32 -13.30 -16.89
C GLY A 239 19.59 -13.26 -17.74
N ARG A 240 20.33 -14.37 -17.76
CA ARG A 240 21.60 -14.48 -18.49
C ARG A 240 21.45 -14.14 -19.97
N GLU A 241 20.40 -14.61 -20.64
CA GLU A 241 20.15 -14.29 -22.06
C GLU A 241 19.96 -12.77 -22.26
N ARG A 242 19.21 -12.12 -21.37
CA ARG A 242 18.97 -10.68 -21.43
C ARG A 242 20.27 -9.90 -21.24
N ASP A 243 21.13 -10.34 -20.33
CA ASP A 243 22.39 -9.67 -20.03
C ASP A 243 23.34 -9.74 -21.24
N LEU A 244 23.42 -10.90 -21.91
CA LEU A 244 24.17 -11.07 -23.15
C LEU A 244 23.61 -10.24 -24.32
N THR A 245 22.29 -10.12 -24.43
CA THR A 245 21.65 -9.26 -25.45
C THR A 245 21.91 -7.78 -25.19
N LEU A 246 21.91 -7.38 -23.92
CA LEU A 246 22.21 -6.01 -23.51
C LEU A 246 23.67 -5.67 -23.82
N LEU A 247 24.61 -6.56 -23.48
CA LEU A 247 26.03 -6.38 -23.79
C LEU A 247 26.26 -6.22 -25.29
N ASP A 248 25.68 -7.09 -26.12
CA ASP A 248 25.81 -7.01 -27.57
C ASP A 248 25.32 -5.65 -28.12
N ALA A 249 24.17 -5.17 -27.65
CA ALA A 249 23.67 -3.84 -28.02
C ALA A 249 24.60 -2.70 -27.58
N CYS A 250 25.22 -2.81 -26.40
CA CYS A 250 26.20 -1.83 -25.93
C CYS A 250 27.48 -1.85 -26.76
N LEU A 251 27.99 -3.03 -27.13
CA LEU A 251 29.19 -3.16 -27.96
C LEU A 251 28.99 -2.65 -29.39
N ARG A 252 27.80 -2.84 -29.98
CA ARG A 252 27.46 -2.30 -31.31
C ARG A 252 27.32 -0.78 -31.33
N ASN A 253 26.76 -0.19 -30.26
CA ASN A 253 26.48 1.25 -30.18
C ASN A 253 27.68 2.09 -29.69
N ALA A 254 28.75 1.46 -29.21
CA ALA A 254 29.95 2.16 -28.79
C ALA A 254 30.75 2.61 -30.03
N LEU A 255 30.75 3.91 -30.32
CA LEU A 255 31.62 4.52 -31.33
C LEU A 255 33.04 4.57 -30.76
N VAL A 256 34.01 3.95 -31.44
CA VAL A 256 35.44 4.11 -31.13
C VAL A 256 36.22 4.17 -32.44
N GLU A 257 37.19 5.07 -32.52
CA GLU A 257 38.07 5.29 -33.67
C GLU A 257 39.24 4.29 -33.64
N GLY A 258 39.59 3.68 -34.79
CA GLY A 258 40.78 2.84 -34.97
C GLY A 258 40.55 1.32 -34.93
N ALA A 259 41.33 0.58 -35.74
CA ALA A 259 41.18 -0.87 -35.97
C ALA A 259 41.43 -1.73 -34.72
N ASP A 260 42.36 -1.33 -33.85
CA ASP A 260 42.72 -2.06 -32.62
C ASP A 260 41.63 -2.02 -31.54
N SER A 261 40.65 -1.12 -31.68
CA SER A 261 39.50 -0.99 -30.77
C SER A 261 38.28 -1.79 -31.23
N ALA A 262 38.32 -2.38 -32.43
CA ALA A 262 37.21 -3.12 -32.99
C ALA A 262 37.04 -4.46 -32.26
N VAL A 263 35.81 -4.75 -31.82
CA VAL A 263 35.49 -6.07 -31.26
C VAL A 263 35.72 -7.13 -32.36
N PRO A 264 36.63 -8.10 -32.18
CA PRO A 264 36.96 -9.08 -33.19
C PRO A 264 35.76 -9.94 -33.57
N GLU A 265 35.71 -10.36 -34.83
CA GLU A 265 34.62 -11.20 -35.34
C GLU A 265 34.51 -12.53 -34.56
N LEU A 266 35.64 -13.14 -34.18
CA LEU A 266 35.67 -14.33 -33.33
C LEU A 266 34.97 -14.11 -31.97
N PHE A 267 35.12 -12.94 -31.34
CA PHE A 267 34.43 -12.64 -30.10
C PHE A 267 32.93 -12.45 -30.33
N ARG A 268 32.52 -11.80 -31.42
CA ARG A 268 31.10 -11.66 -31.79
C ARG A 268 30.47 -13.02 -32.05
N GLN A 269 31.18 -13.93 -32.71
CA GLN A 269 30.73 -15.30 -32.95
C GLN A 269 30.55 -16.08 -31.64
N ARG A 270 31.52 -15.98 -30.71
CA ARG A 270 31.41 -16.56 -29.36
C ARG A 270 30.22 -15.99 -28.59
N LEU A 271 30.03 -14.67 -28.60
CA LEU A 271 28.90 -14.00 -27.96
C LEU A 271 27.56 -14.46 -28.56
N ALA A 272 27.48 -14.56 -29.89
CA ALA A 272 26.29 -15.07 -30.57
C ALA A 272 26.01 -16.55 -30.26
N GLN A 273 27.05 -17.36 -30.10
CA GLN A 273 26.92 -18.75 -29.66
C GLN A 273 26.35 -18.84 -28.23
N GLU A 274 26.93 -18.13 -27.27
CA GLU A 274 26.46 -18.04 -25.88
C GLU A 274 25.00 -17.58 -25.80
N GLN A 275 24.61 -16.61 -26.63
CA GLN A 275 23.21 -16.17 -26.74
C GLN A 275 22.29 -17.29 -27.23
N ARG A 276 22.68 -18.06 -28.26
CA ARG A 276 21.90 -19.19 -28.78
C ARG A 276 21.75 -20.30 -27.74
N GLU A 277 22.84 -20.66 -27.07
CA GLU A 277 22.85 -21.69 -26.03
C GLU A 277 21.95 -21.29 -24.85
N THR A 278 22.11 -20.07 -24.35
CA THR A 278 21.29 -19.56 -23.24
C THR A 278 19.80 -19.45 -23.63
N ALA A 279 19.51 -19.06 -24.87
CA ALA A 279 18.15 -19.03 -25.39
C ALA A 279 17.52 -20.43 -25.44
N ALA A 280 18.26 -21.44 -25.91
CA ALA A 280 17.81 -22.83 -25.93
C ALA A 280 17.52 -23.37 -24.52
N VAL A 281 18.42 -23.09 -23.56
CA VAL A 281 18.20 -23.40 -22.13
C VAL A 281 16.95 -22.71 -21.59
N GLY A 282 16.73 -21.44 -21.94
CA GLY A 282 15.53 -20.69 -21.54
C GLY A 282 14.22 -21.30 -22.06
N VAL A 283 14.21 -21.78 -23.31
CA VAL A 283 13.04 -22.48 -23.90
C VAL A 283 12.80 -23.82 -23.21
N ALA A 284 13.85 -24.61 -23.00
CA ALA A 284 13.76 -25.89 -22.30
C ALA A 284 13.23 -25.70 -20.86
N ALA A 285 13.72 -24.68 -20.16
CA ALA A 285 13.25 -24.32 -18.83
C ALA A 285 11.78 -23.89 -18.81
N ALA A 286 11.33 -23.12 -19.81
CA ALA A 286 9.93 -22.75 -19.94
C ALA A 286 9.03 -23.99 -20.11
N ARG A 287 9.43 -24.94 -20.96
CA ARG A 287 8.73 -26.23 -21.16
C ARG A 287 8.66 -27.03 -19.86
N ALA A 288 9.81 -27.20 -19.20
CA ALA A 288 9.90 -27.93 -17.93
C ALA A 288 9.03 -27.29 -16.83
N TRP A 289 9.02 -25.96 -16.74
CA TRP A 289 8.23 -25.24 -15.75
C TRP A 289 6.72 -25.42 -15.97
N VAL A 290 6.24 -25.34 -17.23
CA VAL A 290 4.83 -25.57 -17.57
C VAL A 290 4.40 -27.01 -17.26
N ALA A 291 5.28 -27.98 -17.47
CA ALA A 291 5.03 -29.40 -17.16
C ALA A 291 5.18 -29.73 -15.66
N GLY A 292 5.80 -28.85 -14.87
CA GLY A 292 6.15 -29.09 -13.47
C GLY A 292 4.96 -29.44 -12.58
N LYS A 293 5.13 -30.46 -11.72
CA LYS A 293 4.10 -30.92 -10.75
C LYS A 293 3.76 -29.83 -9.74
N ASN A 294 4.78 -29.16 -9.17
CA ASN A 294 4.60 -28.08 -8.17
C ASN A 294 3.73 -26.94 -8.71
N PHE A 295 4.00 -26.48 -9.93
CA PHE A 295 3.23 -25.41 -10.55
C PHE A 295 1.76 -25.78 -10.77
N ARG A 296 1.51 -26.99 -11.29
CA ARG A 296 0.14 -27.51 -11.50
C ARG A 296 -0.61 -27.67 -10.19
N GLN A 297 0.05 -28.11 -9.13
CA GLN A 297 -0.53 -28.23 -7.79
C GLN A 297 -0.95 -26.87 -7.24
N VAL A 298 -0.08 -25.85 -7.28
CA VAL A 298 -0.42 -24.50 -6.81
C VAL A 298 -1.60 -23.93 -7.59
N LEU A 299 -1.64 -24.08 -8.91
CA LEU A 299 -2.79 -23.62 -9.71
C LEU A 299 -4.10 -24.32 -9.33
N ARG A 300 -4.08 -25.61 -9.01
CA ARG A 300 -5.29 -26.32 -8.54
C ARG A 300 -5.74 -25.82 -7.18
N ILE A 301 -4.82 -25.63 -6.25
CA ILE A 301 -5.13 -25.09 -4.92
C ILE A 301 -5.74 -23.69 -5.07
N LEU A 302 -5.10 -22.81 -5.84
CA LEU A 302 -5.62 -21.46 -6.10
C LEU A 302 -6.99 -21.47 -6.80
N ALA A 303 -7.23 -22.40 -7.72
CA ALA A 303 -8.54 -22.55 -8.35
C ALA A 303 -9.62 -23.03 -7.36
N GLY A 304 -9.32 -23.98 -6.48
CA GLY A 304 -10.24 -24.39 -5.41
C GLY A 304 -10.52 -23.29 -4.39
N GLN A 305 -9.53 -22.43 -4.14
CA GLN A 305 -9.70 -21.25 -3.29
C GLN A 305 -10.54 -20.14 -3.97
N GLN A 306 -10.69 -20.14 -5.31
CA GLN A 306 -11.50 -19.13 -6.00
C GLN A 306 -13.00 -19.26 -5.76
N GLU A 307 -13.48 -20.46 -5.45
CA GLU A 307 -14.89 -20.74 -5.15
C GLU A 307 -15.23 -20.30 -3.72
N THR A 308 -14.30 -20.49 -2.78
CA THR A 308 -14.35 -19.96 -1.41
C THR A 308 -14.21 -18.44 -1.39
N VAL A 309 -13.34 -17.89 -2.24
CA VAL A 309 -13.17 -16.45 -2.45
C VAL A 309 -14.37 -15.81 -3.14
N HIS A 310 -15.02 -16.47 -4.11
CA HIS A 310 -16.27 -15.95 -4.71
C HIS A 310 -17.38 -15.92 -3.67
N LYS A 311 -17.54 -17.00 -2.90
CA LYS A 311 -18.47 -17.02 -1.75
C LYS A 311 -18.16 -15.91 -0.75
N ARG A 312 -16.89 -15.66 -0.39
CA ARG A 312 -16.44 -14.53 0.47
C ARG A 312 -16.46 -13.14 -0.17
N LYS A 313 -16.58 -13.06 -1.50
CA LYS A 313 -16.68 -11.79 -2.24
C LYS A 313 -18.14 -11.39 -2.42
N GLU A 314 -19.02 -12.39 -2.49
CA GLU A 314 -20.47 -12.25 -2.46
C GLU A 314 -21.00 -12.21 -1.00
N SER A 315 -20.29 -12.81 -0.04
CA SER A 315 -20.50 -12.67 1.40
C SER A 315 -19.43 -11.78 2.07
N THR A 316 -19.81 -10.53 2.33
CA THR A 316 -19.91 -10.01 3.71
C THR A 316 -18.67 -9.76 4.58
N MET A 317 -18.50 -8.48 4.92
CA MET A 317 -18.01 -8.08 6.24
C MET A 317 -18.93 -6.97 6.75
N LYS A 318 -19.82 -7.34 7.67
CA LYS A 318 -20.63 -6.37 8.40
C LYS A 318 -19.76 -5.70 9.46
N GLN A 319 -20.05 -4.47 9.82
CA GLN A 319 -19.35 -3.72 10.85
C GLN A 319 -20.32 -3.33 11.97
N LEU A 320 -19.86 -3.48 13.20
CA LEU A 320 -20.60 -3.05 14.39
C LEU A 320 -19.72 -2.10 15.19
N THR A 321 -20.09 -0.82 15.21
CA THR A 321 -19.53 0.15 16.17
C THR A 321 -20.36 0.12 17.44
N VAL A 322 -19.74 -0.21 18.57
CA VAL A 322 -20.36 -0.14 19.90
C VAL A 322 -19.89 1.13 20.59
N LEU A 323 -20.81 1.93 21.13
CA LEU A 323 -20.53 3.15 21.88
C LEU A 323 -21.33 3.17 23.19
N ARG A 324 -20.63 3.18 24.31
CA ARG A 324 -21.26 3.48 25.61
C ARG A 324 -21.56 4.98 25.69
N HIS A 325 -22.72 5.36 26.20
CA HIS A 325 -23.05 6.78 26.42
C HIS A 325 -22.00 7.54 27.27
N ALA A 326 -21.94 8.86 27.08
CA ALA A 326 -21.07 9.75 27.82
C ALA A 326 -21.54 9.98 29.27
N LYS A 327 -20.71 10.62 30.09
CA LYS A 327 -20.96 10.79 31.52
C LYS A 327 -22.21 11.63 31.80
N SER A 328 -23.17 11.09 32.55
CA SER A 328 -24.42 11.77 32.95
C SER A 328 -24.28 12.67 34.19
N SER A 329 -25.18 13.64 34.31
CA SER A 329 -25.31 14.50 35.49
C SER A 329 -26.08 13.78 36.61
N HIS A 330 -25.68 14.03 37.86
CA HIS A 330 -26.41 13.59 39.07
C HIS A 330 -26.97 14.79 39.85
N LYS A 331 -26.95 16.00 39.27
CA LYS A 331 -27.35 17.25 39.94
C LYS A 331 -28.86 17.53 39.93
N HIS A 332 -29.63 16.71 39.21
CA HIS A 332 -31.07 16.87 39.08
C HIS A 332 -31.74 15.68 39.77
N THR A 333 -32.11 15.86 41.04
CA THR A 333 -32.77 14.85 41.87
C THR A 333 -34.21 14.60 41.46
N ASP A 334 -34.80 15.52 40.70
CA ASP A 334 -36.23 15.54 40.39
C ASP A 334 -36.55 14.90 39.03
N LEU A 335 -35.53 14.37 38.33
CA LEU A 335 -35.67 13.71 37.03
C LEU A 335 -35.68 12.19 37.19
N THR A 336 -36.47 11.50 36.35
CA THR A 336 -36.39 10.04 36.20
C THR A 336 -35.02 9.63 35.66
N ASP A 337 -34.55 8.40 35.90
CA ASP A 337 -33.20 8.00 35.44
C ASP A 337 -33.02 8.13 33.92
N GLY A 338 -34.07 7.82 33.15
CA GLY A 338 -34.11 7.96 31.69
C GLY A 338 -33.96 9.40 31.20
N ASP A 339 -34.40 10.38 31.99
CA ASP A 339 -34.39 11.81 31.65
C ASP A 339 -33.13 12.55 32.09
N ARG A 340 -32.18 11.84 32.71
CA ARG A 340 -30.94 12.44 33.18
C ARG A 340 -30.07 12.92 32.01
N PRO A 341 -29.72 14.21 31.96
CA PRO A 341 -28.88 14.76 30.89
C PRO A 341 -27.41 14.37 31.07
N LEU A 342 -26.61 14.64 30.03
CA LEU A 342 -25.16 14.62 30.11
C LEU A 342 -24.63 15.65 31.12
N SER A 343 -23.50 15.33 31.74
CA SER A 343 -22.70 16.27 32.50
C SER A 343 -21.90 17.17 31.55
N LYS A 344 -21.39 18.32 32.04
CA LYS A 344 -20.50 19.19 31.23
C LYS A 344 -19.33 18.42 30.61
N GLY A 345 -18.67 17.57 31.39
CA GLY A 345 -17.59 16.71 30.87
C GLY A 345 -18.09 15.68 29.88
N GLY A 346 -19.28 15.11 30.07
CA GLY A 346 -19.89 14.18 29.12
C GLY A 346 -20.18 14.81 27.75
N VAL A 347 -20.53 16.10 27.70
CA VAL A 347 -20.70 16.84 26.44
C VAL A 347 -19.36 16.95 25.70
N GLU A 348 -18.29 17.32 26.40
CA GLU A 348 -16.94 17.41 25.81
C GLU A 348 -16.43 16.04 25.33
N GLU A 349 -16.67 14.98 26.11
CA GLU A 349 -16.37 13.60 25.74
C GLU A 349 -17.08 13.19 24.46
N GLY A 350 -18.39 13.48 24.34
CA GLY A 350 -19.20 13.15 23.16
C GLY A 350 -18.65 13.77 21.87
N SER A 351 -18.38 15.08 21.88
CA SER A 351 -17.79 15.76 20.71
C SER A 351 -16.38 15.27 20.40
N LEU A 352 -15.57 14.97 21.41
CA LEU A 352 -14.23 14.41 21.20
C LEU A 352 -14.30 13.07 20.47
N ILE A 353 -15.18 12.17 20.91
CA ILE A 353 -15.36 10.87 20.28
C ILE A 353 -15.95 11.02 18.87
N GLY A 354 -16.90 11.94 18.66
CA GLY A 354 -17.39 12.29 17.34
C GLY A 354 -16.26 12.68 16.38
N ARG A 355 -15.36 13.58 16.80
CA ARG A 355 -14.18 13.94 16.00
C ARG A 355 -13.26 12.77 15.73
N ARG A 356 -13.06 11.87 16.69
CA ARG A 356 -12.23 10.68 16.50
C ARG A 356 -12.85 9.71 15.52
N LEU A 357 -14.16 9.46 15.64
CA LEU A 357 -14.90 8.66 14.69
C LEU A 357 -14.85 9.28 13.28
N ARG A 358 -14.93 10.61 13.17
CA ARG A 358 -14.74 11.32 11.88
C ARG A 358 -13.33 11.21 11.33
N GLN A 359 -12.30 11.32 12.17
CA GLN A 359 -10.91 11.13 11.77
C GLN A 359 -10.64 9.69 11.28
N ARG A 360 -11.47 8.75 11.72
CA ARG A 360 -11.49 7.36 11.27
C ARG A 360 -12.51 7.11 10.14
N GLU A 361 -13.16 8.18 9.66
CA GLU A 361 -14.21 8.15 8.64
C GLU A 361 -15.32 7.14 8.95
N CYS A 362 -15.75 7.02 10.20
CA CYS A 362 -16.87 6.15 10.57
C CYS A 362 -18.16 6.60 9.86
N CYS A 363 -18.74 5.73 9.02
CA CYS A 363 -19.93 6.02 8.22
C CYS A 363 -20.98 4.90 8.38
N PRO A 364 -21.71 4.87 9.50
CA PRO A 364 -22.76 3.88 9.71
C PRO A 364 -23.93 4.10 8.74
N ASP A 365 -24.54 2.99 8.30
CA ASP A 365 -25.78 2.96 7.52
C ASP A 365 -27.02 3.10 8.43
N LEU A 366 -26.89 2.57 9.66
CA LEU A 366 -27.95 2.55 10.67
C LEU A 366 -27.37 2.89 12.05
N LEU A 367 -28.09 3.75 12.77
CA LEU A 367 -27.83 4.07 14.18
C LEU A 367 -28.94 3.46 15.03
N LEU A 368 -28.57 2.55 15.92
CA LEU A 368 -29.47 2.03 16.95
C LEU A 368 -29.11 2.65 18.29
N CYS A 369 -30.08 3.25 18.97
CA CYS A 369 -29.83 3.98 20.21
C CYS A 369 -30.92 3.69 21.24
N SER A 370 -30.51 3.51 22.50
CA SER A 370 -31.46 3.50 23.62
C SER A 370 -32.19 4.86 23.71
N PRO A 371 -33.49 4.89 24.08
CA PRO A 371 -34.28 6.12 24.15
C PRO A 371 -33.86 7.06 25.29
N ALA A 372 -33.00 6.62 26.22
CA ALA A 372 -32.54 7.44 27.33
C ALA A 372 -31.95 8.78 26.85
N ARG A 373 -32.19 9.85 27.59
CA ARG A 373 -31.73 11.19 27.21
C ARG A 373 -30.21 11.25 27.04
N ARG A 374 -29.45 10.63 27.95
CA ARG A 374 -27.98 10.57 27.89
C ARG A 374 -27.42 9.85 26.66
N THR A 375 -28.08 8.81 26.16
CA THR A 375 -27.65 8.08 24.94
C THR A 375 -27.95 8.92 23.71
N ARG A 376 -29.14 9.53 23.65
CA ARG A 376 -29.53 10.45 22.57
C ARG A 376 -28.62 11.67 22.48
N GLU A 377 -28.40 12.38 23.59
CA GLU A 377 -27.48 13.53 23.64
C GLU A 377 -26.04 13.12 23.26
N THR A 378 -25.59 11.92 23.63
CA THR A 378 -24.26 11.42 23.18
C THR A 378 -24.23 11.22 21.67
N LEU A 379 -25.27 10.58 21.10
CA LEU A 379 -25.36 10.32 19.67
C LEU A 379 -25.42 11.62 18.86
N GLU A 380 -26.20 12.61 19.32
CA GLU A 380 -26.30 13.93 18.69
C GLU A 380 -24.93 14.62 18.59
N LEU A 381 -24.14 14.60 19.67
CA LEU A 381 -22.79 15.18 19.68
C LEU A 381 -21.84 14.44 18.74
N VAL A 382 -21.94 13.11 18.66
CA VAL A 382 -21.15 12.29 17.73
C VAL A 382 -21.53 12.60 16.29
N LEU A 383 -22.82 12.70 15.99
CA LEU A 383 -23.35 12.97 14.66
C LEU A 383 -22.99 14.37 14.15
N ALA A 384 -23.09 15.38 15.02
CA ALA A 384 -22.70 16.75 14.69
C ALA A 384 -21.24 16.82 14.19
N GLU A 385 -20.37 15.99 14.77
CA GLU A 385 -18.97 15.92 14.35
C GLU A 385 -18.78 15.06 13.10
N LEU A 386 -19.47 13.92 12.98
CA LEU A 386 -19.39 13.00 11.83
C LEU A 386 -19.83 13.64 10.50
N ALA A 387 -20.65 14.70 10.54
CA ALA A 387 -21.29 15.28 9.35
C ALA A 387 -22.09 14.23 8.53
N ALA A 388 -22.68 13.26 9.24
CA ALA A 388 -23.44 12.15 8.70
C ALA A 388 -24.92 12.54 8.51
N GLU A 389 -25.18 13.50 7.62
CA GLU A 389 -26.53 13.90 7.26
C GLU A 389 -27.28 12.74 6.56
N GLY A 390 -28.49 12.43 7.01
CA GLY A 390 -29.38 11.45 6.36
C GLY A 390 -29.19 9.98 6.74
N VAL A 391 -28.33 9.64 7.71
CA VAL A 391 -28.24 8.27 8.23
C VAL A 391 -29.51 7.88 8.98
N ALA A 392 -30.02 6.67 8.72
CA ALA A 392 -31.20 6.14 9.39
C ALA A 392 -30.93 6.01 10.90
N GLN A 393 -31.86 6.51 11.72
CA GLN A 393 -31.77 6.46 13.17
C GLN A 393 -33.01 5.77 13.73
N GLU A 394 -32.80 4.82 14.63
CA GLU A 394 -33.87 4.13 15.31
C GLU A 394 -33.63 4.13 16.82
N LEU A 395 -34.65 4.56 17.54
CA LEU A 395 -34.69 4.46 18.99
C LEU A 395 -35.39 3.15 19.35
N ASP A 396 -34.63 2.18 19.83
CA ASP A 396 -35.17 0.90 20.24
C ASP A 396 -35.23 0.82 21.78
N PRO A 397 -36.43 0.79 22.38
CA PRO A 397 -36.61 0.68 23.83
C PRO A 397 -35.91 -0.54 24.44
N ARG A 398 -35.73 -1.63 23.68
CA ARG A 398 -35.09 -2.86 24.14
C ARG A 398 -33.61 -2.69 24.46
N ILE A 399 -32.97 -1.59 24.03
CA ILE A 399 -31.54 -1.31 24.29
C ILE A 399 -31.34 -0.70 25.70
N TYR A 400 -32.38 -0.13 26.31
CA TYR A 400 -32.27 0.49 27.63
C TYR A 400 -31.98 -0.56 28.71
N GLU A 401 -30.81 -0.45 29.36
CA GLU A 401 -30.34 -1.39 30.40
C GLU A 401 -30.45 -2.87 30.01
N ALA A 402 -30.29 -3.15 28.71
CA ALA A 402 -30.44 -4.47 28.12
C ALA A 402 -29.39 -5.48 28.59
N SER A 403 -29.78 -6.75 28.66
CA SER A 403 -28.83 -7.87 28.78
C SER A 403 -28.14 -8.13 27.45
N THR A 404 -27.07 -8.92 27.48
CA THR A 404 -26.35 -9.32 26.26
C THR A 404 -27.24 -10.08 25.27
N GLU A 405 -28.13 -10.93 25.77
CA GLU A 405 -29.08 -11.71 24.97
C GLU A 405 -30.06 -10.80 24.25
N THR A 406 -30.65 -9.83 24.95
CA THR A 406 -31.56 -8.84 24.34
C THR A 406 -30.84 -7.99 23.29
N LEU A 407 -29.60 -7.57 23.56
CA LEU A 407 -28.81 -6.83 22.57
C LEU A 407 -28.51 -7.67 21.33
N LEU A 408 -28.19 -8.96 21.49
CA LEU A 408 -28.02 -9.87 20.35
C LEU A 408 -29.30 -10.03 19.54
N GLU A 409 -30.46 -10.17 20.20
CA GLU A 409 -31.76 -10.26 19.52
C GLU A 409 -32.06 -9.00 18.71
N VAL A 410 -31.82 -7.81 19.27
CA VAL A 410 -31.95 -6.53 18.56
C VAL A 410 -31.05 -6.51 17.33
N LEU A 411 -29.77 -6.83 17.49
CA LEU A 411 -28.80 -6.80 16.39
C LEU A 411 -29.12 -7.83 15.30
N ARG A 412 -29.58 -9.03 15.67
CA ARG A 412 -29.98 -10.09 14.72
C ARG A 412 -31.24 -9.74 13.93
N GLY A 413 -32.05 -8.80 14.40
CA GLY A 413 -33.24 -8.31 13.70
C GLY A 413 -32.95 -7.28 12.60
N VAL A 414 -31.70 -6.85 12.45
CA VAL A 414 -31.31 -5.81 11.49
C VAL A 414 -31.30 -6.36 10.07
N SER A 415 -31.75 -5.53 9.10
CA SER A 415 -31.73 -5.89 7.68
C SER A 415 -30.31 -6.20 7.20
N ASP A 416 -30.19 -7.24 6.36
CA ASP A 416 -28.91 -7.64 5.78
C ASP A 416 -28.36 -6.64 4.75
N GLU A 417 -29.16 -5.66 4.35
CA GLU A 417 -28.69 -4.51 3.56
C GLU A 417 -27.74 -3.61 4.37
N CYS A 418 -27.94 -3.50 5.69
CA CYS A 418 -27.06 -2.73 6.58
C CYS A 418 -25.68 -3.39 6.67
N GLN A 419 -24.65 -2.65 6.24
CA GLN A 419 -23.26 -3.07 6.28
C GLN A 419 -22.53 -2.54 7.50
N HIS A 420 -22.88 -1.34 7.98
CA HIS A 420 -22.29 -0.75 9.17
C HIS A 420 -23.36 -0.23 10.12
N LEU A 421 -23.45 -0.85 11.29
CA LEU A 421 -24.33 -0.43 12.38
C LEU A 421 -23.54 0.27 13.50
N LEU A 422 -24.07 1.36 14.03
CA LEU A 422 -23.58 1.99 15.26
C LEU A 422 -24.62 1.84 16.37
N LEU A 423 -24.24 1.13 17.44
CA LEU A 423 -25.06 0.88 18.61
C LEU A 423 -24.65 1.80 19.76
N VAL A 424 -25.59 2.59 20.29
CA VAL A 424 -25.41 3.42 21.49
C VAL A 424 -26.26 2.89 22.65
N GLY A 425 -25.60 2.52 23.74
CA GLY A 425 -26.27 1.87 24.87
C GLY A 425 -25.57 2.02 26.21
N HIS A 426 -25.86 1.07 27.10
CA HIS A 426 -25.50 1.11 28.52
C HIS A 426 -24.65 -0.10 28.95
N ASN A 427 -23.90 0.07 30.03
CA ASN A 427 -23.29 -1.06 30.74
C ASN A 427 -24.28 -1.59 31.80
N PRO A 428 -24.20 -2.87 32.19
CA PRO A 428 -23.15 -3.84 31.82
C PRO A 428 -23.31 -4.47 30.43
N GLY A 429 -24.53 -4.48 29.85
CA GLY A 429 -24.84 -5.19 28.61
C GLY A 429 -23.89 -4.93 27.44
N LEU A 430 -23.47 -3.67 27.20
CA LEU A 430 -22.49 -3.40 26.12
C LEU A 430 -21.10 -4.02 26.37
N THR A 431 -20.65 -4.09 27.63
CA THR A 431 -19.35 -4.69 27.97
C THR A 431 -19.42 -6.21 27.80
N GLU A 432 -20.50 -6.82 28.25
CA GLU A 432 -20.73 -8.24 28.11
C GLU A 432 -20.92 -8.64 26.63
N LEU A 433 -21.69 -7.88 25.86
CA LEU A 433 -21.80 -8.05 24.40
C LEU A 433 -20.44 -7.95 23.72
N TRP A 434 -19.64 -6.94 24.06
CA TRP A 434 -18.29 -6.80 23.52
C TRP A 434 -17.44 -8.05 23.80
N ASN A 435 -17.42 -8.49 25.06
CA ASN A 435 -16.67 -9.67 25.48
C ASN A 435 -17.16 -10.93 24.76
N LEU A 436 -18.48 -11.10 24.63
CA LEU A 436 -19.09 -12.23 23.92
C LEU A 436 -18.67 -12.26 22.46
N LEU A 437 -18.79 -11.14 21.75
CA LEU A 437 -18.49 -11.05 20.32
C LEU A 437 -17.00 -11.19 20.02
N THR A 438 -16.11 -10.70 20.90
CA THR A 438 -14.66 -10.66 20.65
C THR A 438 -13.87 -11.78 21.32
N GLY A 439 -14.46 -12.47 22.30
CA GLY A 439 -13.75 -13.42 23.17
C GLY A 439 -12.83 -12.76 24.20
N GLU A 440 -12.90 -11.43 24.35
CA GLU A 440 -12.11 -10.70 25.36
C GLU A 440 -12.74 -10.70 26.75
N THR A 441 -11.94 -10.30 27.73
CA THR A 441 -12.37 -10.13 29.13
C THR A 441 -12.14 -8.68 29.58
N GLN A 442 -13.00 -7.78 29.12
CA GLN A 442 -13.06 -6.41 29.62
C GLN A 442 -13.90 -6.37 30.90
N GLU A 443 -13.35 -5.79 31.98
CA GLU A 443 -14.12 -5.57 33.21
C GLU A 443 -15.25 -4.55 32.98
N LYS A 444 -14.97 -3.48 32.23
CA LYS A 444 -15.93 -2.39 31.99
C LYS A 444 -15.51 -1.48 30.84
N LEU A 445 -16.40 -1.25 29.88
CA LEU A 445 -16.25 -0.13 28.94
C LEU A 445 -16.39 1.22 29.66
N PRO A 446 -15.40 2.14 29.64
CA PRO A 446 -15.54 3.48 30.24
C PRO A 446 -16.66 4.31 29.61
N THR A 447 -17.09 5.39 30.27
CA THR A 447 -18.08 6.32 29.68
C THR A 447 -17.54 6.92 28.38
N CYS A 448 -18.43 7.06 27.39
CA CYS A 448 -18.09 7.52 26.04
C CYS A 448 -17.01 6.67 25.34
N ALA A 449 -16.81 5.41 25.75
CA ALA A 449 -15.82 4.52 25.14
C ALA A 449 -16.49 3.38 24.36
N GLY A 450 -15.71 2.76 23.50
CA GLY A 450 -16.19 1.69 22.64
C GLY A 450 -15.19 1.31 21.55
N GLY A 451 -15.69 0.78 20.45
CA GLY A 451 -14.87 0.37 19.32
C GLY A 451 -15.70 -0.15 18.15
N THR A 452 -15.03 -0.40 17.03
CA THR A 452 -15.64 -0.99 15.84
C THR A 452 -15.14 -2.42 15.66
N LEU A 453 -16.08 -3.33 15.46
CA LEU A 453 -15.87 -4.74 15.16
C LEU A 453 -16.11 -4.98 13.67
N GLY A 454 -15.26 -5.80 13.05
CA GLY A 454 -15.55 -6.47 11.78
C GLY A 454 -16.19 -7.82 12.07
N LEU A 455 -17.30 -8.12 11.41
CA LEU A 455 -18.10 -9.32 11.62
C LEU A 455 -18.04 -10.21 10.38
N GLU A 456 -17.58 -11.44 10.56
CA GLU A 456 -17.51 -12.47 9.50
C GLU A 456 -18.84 -13.19 9.33
N ILE A 457 -19.93 -12.43 9.15
CA ILE A 457 -21.29 -12.96 9.05
C ILE A 457 -21.95 -12.52 7.75
N ALA A 458 -22.72 -13.41 7.11
CA ALA A 458 -23.46 -13.07 5.91
C ALA A 458 -24.76 -12.33 6.23
N SER A 459 -25.43 -12.80 7.28
CA SER A 459 -26.63 -12.21 7.83
C SER A 459 -26.40 -11.72 9.26
N TRP A 460 -27.07 -10.64 9.66
CA TRP A 460 -27.08 -10.21 11.06
C TRP A 460 -27.62 -11.31 11.99
N GLN A 461 -28.47 -12.23 11.50
CA GLN A 461 -28.98 -13.37 12.25
C GLN A 461 -27.89 -14.33 12.73
N GLU A 462 -26.74 -14.37 12.05
CA GLU A 462 -25.60 -15.24 12.39
C GLU A 462 -24.73 -14.67 13.52
N LEU A 463 -24.96 -13.42 13.94
CA LEU A 463 -24.15 -12.75 14.96
C LEU A 463 -24.16 -13.56 16.26
N GLY A 464 -22.98 -13.90 16.79
CA GLY A 464 -22.86 -14.73 17.98
C GLY A 464 -21.49 -14.63 18.65
N ALA A 465 -21.23 -15.52 19.61
CA ALA A 465 -19.98 -15.54 20.35
C ALA A 465 -18.76 -15.68 19.43
N GLY A 466 -17.74 -14.84 19.63
CA GLY A 466 -16.51 -14.86 18.85
C GLY A 466 -16.65 -14.39 17.39
N ALA A 467 -17.81 -13.88 16.98
CA ALA A 467 -18.04 -13.45 15.59
C ALA A 467 -17.34 -12.13 15.21
N GLY A 468 -16.80 -11.39 16.19
CA GLY A 468 -16.27 -10.04 16.00
C GLY A 468 -14.76 -9.93 16.17
N THR A 469 -14.09 -9.39 15.16
CA THR A 469 -12.69 -8.96 15.24
C THR A 469 -12.60 -7.47 15.51
N VAL A 470 -11.80 -7.06 16.50
CA VAL A 470 -11.65 -5.65 16.86
C VAL A 470 -10.83 -4.90 15.81
N LEU A 471 -11.45 -3.95 15.12
CA LEU A 471 -10.77 -3.10 14.13
C LEU A 471 -10.09 -1.90 14.80
N PHE A 472 -10.77 -1.23 15.73
CA PHE A 472 -10.18 -0.19 16.56
C PHE A 472 -11.02 0.09 17.81
N ARG A 473 -10.40 0.71 18.81
CA ARG A 473 -11.04 1.19 20.04
C ARG A 473 -10.93 2.71 20.17
N PHE A 474 -11.81 3.27 20.98
CA PHE A 474 -11.75 4.67 21.37
C PHE A 474 -12.23 4.85 22.82
N SER A 475 -11.57 5.74 23.55
CA SER A 475 -11.96 6.21 24.87
C SER A 475 -11.54 7.67 25.03
N PRO A 476 -12.32 8.54 25.71
CA PRO A 476 -11.91 9.93 25.95
C PRO A 476 -10.55 10.06 26.66
N LYS A 477 -10.13 9.01 27.38
CA LYS A 477 -8.85 8.95 28.09
C LYS A 477 -7.65 8.65 27.19
N ASP A 478 -7.86 8.15 25.98
CA ASP A 478 -6.74 7.88 25.07
C ASP A 478 -6.07 9.20 24.67
N ALA A 479 -4.74 9.21 24.59
CA ALA A 479 -4.00 10.39 24.16
C ALA A 479 -4.45 10.86 22.77
N GLU A 480 -4.75 12.15 22.62
CA GLU A 480 -5.04 12.70 21.30
C GLU A 480 -3.79 12.56 20.41
N PRO A 481 -3.92 12.01 19.18
CA PRO A 481 -2.92 12.31 18.18
C PRO A 481 -2.95 13.83 17.96
N LYS A 482 -1.81 14.49 18.23
CA LYS A 482 -1.71 15.95 18.12
C LYS A 482 -2.26 16.38 16.75
N PRO A 483 -3.30 17.24 16.70
CA PRO A 483 -3.76 17.76 15.42
C PRO A 483 -2.59 18.48 14.74
N ALA A 484 -2.44 18.28 13.43
CA ALA A 484 -1.58 19.14 12.62
C ALA A 484 -2.04 20.58 12.89
N ALA A 485 -1.18 21.36 13.57
CA ALA A 485 -1.56 22.60 14.23
C ALA A 485 -2.47 23.47 13.34
N ALA A 486 -3.68 23.76 13.83
CA ALA A 486 -4.53 24.78 13.23
C ALA A 486 -3.69 26.06 13.10
N LEU A 487 -3.45 26.49 11.86
CA LEU A 487 -2.64 27.68 11.61
C LEU A 487 -3.25 28.88 12.32
N LYS A 488 -2.61 29.36 13.39
CA LYS A 488 -2.99 30.61 14.04
C LYS A 488 -2.92 31.73 13.00
N ARG A 489 -4.03 32.45 12.79
CA ARG A 489 -4.06 33.66 11.94
C ARG A 489 -3.10 34.70 12.53
N THR A 490 -1.95 34.89 11.90
CA THR A 490 -0.97 35.90 12.33
C THR A 490 -1.40 37.29 11.88
N LYS A 491 -1.57 38.23 12.82
CA LYS A 491 -1.78 39.66 12.50
C LYS A 491 -0.44 40.29 12.10
N GLY A 492 -0.35 40.76 10.86
CA GLY A 492 0.81 41.50 10.34
C GLY A 492 0.49 42.95 9.95
N LYS A 493 1.52 43.81 9.90
CA LYS A 493 1.42 45.19 9.41
C LYS A 493 1.58 45.20 7.88
N CYS A 494 0.48 45.37 7.14
CA CYS A 494 0.51 45.61 5.69
C CYS A 494 0.78 47.11 5.43
N ARG A 495 1.36 47.47 4.26
CA ARG A 495 1.58 48.87 3.84
C ARG A 495 0.28 49.70 3.83
N LYS A 496 -0.88 49.06 3.67
CA LYS A 496 -2.21 49.69 3.69
C LYS A 496 -2.91 49.64 5.08
N GLY A 497 -2.22 49.22 6.16
CA GLY A 497 -2.75 49.14 7.53
C GLY A 497 -2.66 47.73 8.15
N LYS A 498 -3.24 47.52 9.35
CA LYS A 498 -3.36 46.17 9.95
C LYS A 498 -4.27 45.30 9.08
N SER A 499 -3.88 44.06 8.78
CA SER A 499 -4.72 43.10 8.05
C SER A 499 -4.67 41.72 8.70
N GLU A 500 -5.82 41.05 8.73
CA GLU A 500 -5.89 39.63 9.06
C GLU A 500 -5.84 38.81 7.76
N ALA A 501 -4.94 37.83 7.68
CA ALA A 501 -4.81 36.96 6.52
C ALA A 501 -5.56 35.63 6.73
N GLU A 502 -5.95 35.00 5.61
CA GLU A 502 -6.37 33.61 5.55
C GLU A 502 -5.16 32.72 5.27
N ALA A 503 -5.08 31.59 5.96
CA ALA A 503 -4.03 30.61 5.76
C ALA A 503 -4.42 29.66 4.63
N VAL A 504 -3.64 29.66 3.53
CA VAL A 504 -3.74 28.67 2.45
C VAL A 504 -2.44 27.84 2.45
N PRO A 505 -2.47 26.52 2.21
CA PRO A 505 -1.24 25.72 2.12
C PRO A 505 -0.30 26.23 1.04
N GLY A 506 0.99 26.35 1.36
CA GLY A 506 2.03 26.81 0.44
C GLY A 506 2.29 28.31 0.51
N HIS A 507 1.29 29.18 0.41
CA HIS A 507 1.48 30.64 0.28
C HIS A 507 0.42 31.48 1.03
N TYR A 508 0.79 32.67 1.51
CA TYR A 508 -0.10 33.61 2.23
C TYR A 508 -0.49 34.76 1.34
N ARG A 509 -1.79 35.00 1.15
CA ARG A 509 -2.28 36.16 0.42
C ARG A 509 -2.84 37.21 1.38
N CYS A 510 -2.27 38.42 1.38
CA CYS A 510 -2.82 39.53 2.14
C CYS A 510 -4.15 39.97 1.53
N LYS A 511 -5.26 39.95 2.29
CA LYS A 511 -6.59 40.37 1.81
C LYS A 511 -6.66 41.85 1.36
N ARG A 512 -5.70 42.70 1.76
CA ARG A 512 -5.76 44.16 1.54
C ARG A 512 -4.90 44.67 0.39
N CYS A 513 -3.74 44.04 0.15
CA CYS A 513 -2.86 44.40 -0.98
C CYS A 513 -2.66 43.25 -1.98
N ALA A 514 -3.28 42.09 -1.75
CA ALA A 514 -3.16 40.87 -2.55
C ALA A 514 -1.74 40.28 -2.67
N ALA A 515 -0.75 40.82 -1.95
CA ALA A 515 0.63 40.32 -1.96
C ALA A 515 0.70 38.88 -1.41
N VAL A 516 1.55 38.06 -2.05
CA VAL A 516 1.75 36.64 -1.73
C VAL A 516 3.13 36.44 -1.10
N SER A 517 3.23 35.78 0.06
CA SER A 517 4.52 35.45 0.72
C SER A 517 4.53 34.05 1.32
N ASP A 518 5.72 33.48 1.53
CA ASP A 518 5.91 32.21 2.23
C ASP A 518 5.63 32.31 3.74
N LYS A 519 5.32 31.16 4.33
CA LYS A 519 4.88 30.94 5.73
C LYS A 519 5.67 31.66 6.80
N GLU A 520 6.98 31.77 6.59
CA GLU A 520 7.91 32.26 7.60
C GLU A 520 8.31 33.73 7.39
N LYS A 521 7.87 34.36 6.28
CA LYS A 521 8.17 35.76 5.96
C LYS A 521 6.92 36.61 6.25
N ARG A 522 6.95 37.37 7.36
CA ARG A 522 5.85 38.22 7.85
C ARG A 522 5.25 39.13 6.75
N LEU A 523 3.96 39.44 6.89
CA LEU A 523 3.02 40.13 5.97
C LEU A 523 3.37 41.58 5.48
N CYS A 524 4.65 41.96 5.44
CA CYS A 524 5.34 43.08 4.76
C CYS A 524 6.44 43.62 5.71
N ARG A 525 7.73 43.76 5.38
CA ARG A 525 8.45 44.04 4.12
C ARG A 525 9.83 43.33 4.13
N PRO A 526 10.41 42.99 2.96
CA PRO A 526 11.86 42.88 2.84
C PRO A 526 12.36 43.72 1.65
N GLU A 527 12.29 45.04 1.75
CA GLU A 527 12.99 46.05 0.92
C GLU A 527 12.98 46.01 -0.63
N LYS A 528 12.44 45.01 -1.32
CA LYS A 528 12.53 44.88 -2.79
C LYS A 528 11.26 44.33 -3.42
N ILE A 529 10.15 45.06 -3.24
CA ILE A 529 9.06 44.98 -4.22
C ILE A 529 9.51 45.83 -5.41
N ARG A 530 9.97 45.17 -6.49
CA ARG A 530 9.84 45.65 -7.86
C ARG A 530 8.89 44.70 -8.58
#